data_AF-A0A2T4ASV9-F1
#
_entry.id   AF-A0A2T4ASV9-F1
#
_cell.length_a   1.000
_cell.length_b   1.000
_cell.length_c   1.000
_cell.angle_alpha   90.00
_cell.angle_beta   90.00
_cell.angle_gamma   90.00
#
_symmetry.space_group_name_H-M   'P 1'
#
loop_
_entity.id
_entity.type
_entity.pdbx_description
1 polymer ?
#
loop_
_entity_poly.entity_id
_entity_poly.type
_entity_poly.pdbx_seq_one_letter_code
_entity_poly.pdbx_strand_id
1 'polypeptide(L)'
;MGSVGSVDSTPPHKPAKEARKLACRLCQKRKKKCNRKSPCSMCIKLKVVCQPSAPAAPRKRRQSTKDLFARLAWCEEQLRRNLECRQCLECTSSTEKSTAEIAKRLSEIKADPNISSSTTSTPATES
;
A
#
# COMPACT_ATOMS: atom_id res chain seq x y z
N MET A 1 -8.04 -48.24 -20.87
CA MET A 1 -8.14 -47.03 -21.72
C MET A 1 -8.83 -45.94 -20.91
N GLY A 2 -8.25 -44.82 -20.51
CA GLY A 2 -6.93 -44.25 -20.76
C GLY A 2 -6.52 -43.29 -19.63
N SER A 3 -5.21 -43.01 -19.56
CA SER A 3 -4.56 -42.15 -18.58
C SER A 3 -4.90 -40.67 -18.75
N VAL A 4 -5.15 -39.97 -17.64
CA VAL A 4 -5.21 -38.50 -17.61
C VAL A 4 -3.79 -37.94 -17.44
N GLY A 5 -3.32 -37.23 -18.46
CA GLY A 5 -2.02 -36.56 -18.49
C GLY A 5 -2.04 -35.22 -17.74
N SER A 6 -1.03 -35.00 -16.91
CA SER A 6 -0.74 -33.75 -16.22
C SER A 6 -0.04 -32.78 -17.19
N VAL A 7 -0.57 -31.58 -17.38
CA VAL A 7 0.07 -30.52 -18.16
C VAL A 7 0.78 -29.52 -17.23
N ASP A 8 2.08 -29.71 -17.06
CA ASP A 8 2.96 -28.68 -16.51
C ASP A 8 3.07 -27.54 -17.52
N SER A 9 2.40 -26.44 -17.24
CA SER A 9 2.50 -25.21 -18.03
C SER A 9 3.62 -24.35 -17.44
N THR A 10 4.85 -24.61 -17.85
CA THR A 10 5.99 -23.73 -17.55
C THR A 10 5.88 -22.45 -18.40
N PRO A 11 5.86 -21.24 -17.80
CA PRO A 11 5.66 -20.00 -18.55
C PRO A 11 6.91 -19.63 -19.37
N PRO A 12 6.74 -18.97 -20.53
CA PRO A 12 7.85 -18.63 -21.42
C PRO A 12 8.77 -17.59 -20.78
N HIS A 13 10.01 -18.00 -20.45
CA HIS A 13 11.08 -17.12 -20.04
C HIS A 13 11.46 -16.17 -21.19
N LYS A 14 11.07 -14.90 -21.08
CA LYS A 14 11.54 -13.83 -21.96
C LYS A 14 13.08 -13.78 -21.90
N PRO A 15 13.79 -13.62 -23.03
CA PRO A 15 15.25 -13.56 -23.03
C PRO A 15 15.70 -12.42 -22.13
N ALA A 16 16.46 -12.76 -21.09
CA ALA A 16 17.01 -11.80 -20.16
C ALA A 16 17.95 -10.87 -20.93
N LYS A 17 17.50 -9.63 -21.20
CA LYS A 17 18.35 -8.58 -21.78
C LYS A 17 19.65 -8.55 -20.99
N GLU A 18 20.79 -8.68 -21.68
CA GLU A 18 22.12 -8.70 -21.06
C GLU A 18 22.23 -7.59 -20.02
N ALA A 19 22.47 -7.98 -18.77
CA ALA A 19 22.53 -7.05 -17.66
C ALA A 19 23.64 -6.02 -17.92
N ARG A 20 23.27 -4.74 -18.00
CA ARG A 20 24.24 -3.65 -18.18
C ARG A 20 25.31 -3.70 -17.09
N LYS A 21 26.59 -3.88 -17.48
CA LYS A 21 27.74 -3.92 -16.56
C LYS A 21 27.90 -2.58 -15.84
N LEU A 22 27.75 -2.58 -14.51
CA LEU A 22 27.88 -1.40 -13.66
C LEU A 22 29.35 -1.03 -13.40
N ALA A 23 29.60 0.20 -12.92
CA ALA A 23 30.91 0.57 -12.40
C ALA A 23 31.27 -0.30 -11.17
N CYS A 24 32.55 -0.52 -10.89
CA CYS A 24 32.95 -1.19 -9.65
C CYS A 24 32.60 -0.35 -8.41
N ARG A 25 32.48 -0.99 -7.24
CA ARG A 25 32.10 -0.35 -5.97
C ARG A 25 32.98 0.85 -5.63
N LEU A 26 34.28 0.73 -5.86
CA LEU A 26 35.25 1.79 -5.56
C LEU A 26 35.08 3.01 -6.47
N CYS A 27 34.97 2.79 -7.79
CA CYS A 27 34.78 3.88 -8.75
C CYS A 27 33.43 4.57 -8.55
N GLN A 28 32.39 3.80 -8.19
CA GLN A 28 31.08 4.33 -7.84
C GLN A 28 31.16 5.23 -6.59
N LYS A 29 31.83 4.78 -5.51
CA LYS A 29 32.02 5.58 -4.28
C LYS A 29 32.83 6.86 -4.53
N ARG A 30 33.87 6.77 -5.36
CA ARG A 30 34.74 7.92 -5.70
C ARG A 30 34.19 8.82 -6.82
N LYS A 31 33.06 8.46 -7.43
CA LYS A 31 32.42 9.18 -8.56
C LYS A 31 33.40 9.43 -9.73
N LYS A 32 34.29 8.47 -10.03
CA LYS A 32 35.22 8.52 -11.17
C LYS A 32 34.80 7.54 -12.27
N LYS A 33 35.20 7.81 -13.52
CA LYS A 33 34.88 6.96 -14.68
C LYS A 33 35.52 5.58 -14.52
N CYS A 34 34.67 4.54 -14.53
CA CYS A 34 35.11 3.14 -14.50
C CYS A 34 35.16 2.58 -15.93
N ASN A 35 36.21 1.82 -16.25
CA ASN A 35 36.32 1.12 -17.54
C ASN A 35 35.55 -0.22 -17.60
N ARG A 36 34.82 -0.58 -16.54
CA ARG A 36 33.96 -1.77 -16.42
C ARG A 36 34.63 -3.12 -16.78
N LYS A 37 35.96 -3.17 -16.81
CA LYS A 37 36.78 -4.39 -16.80
C LYS A 37 37.04 -4.79 -15.34
N SER A 38 37.13 -6.09 -15.06
CA SER A 38 37.46 -6.60 -13.73
C SER A 38 38.80 -7.32 -13.81
N PRO A 39 39.88 -6.79 -13.21
CA PRO A 39 39.98 -5.54 -12.45
C PRO A 39 39.95 -4.26 -13.30
N CYS A 40 39.49 -3.14 -12.71
CA CYS A 40 39.41 -1.85 -13.39
C CYS A 40 40.79 -1.16 -13.45
N SER A 41 41.11 -0.39 -14.49
CA SER A 41 42.44 0.25 -14.63
C SER A 41 42.83 1.14 -13.43
N MET A 42 41.87 1.84 -12.82
CA MET A 42 42.10 2.63 -11.62
C MET A 42 42.40 1.72 -10.41
N CYS A 43 41.68 0.62 -10.29
CA CYS A 43 41.84 -0.36 -9.22
C CYS A 43 43.23 -1.02 -9.29
N ILE A 44 43.72 -1.30 -10.50
CA ILE A 44 45.08 -1.80 -10.77
C ILE A 44 46.12 -0.79 -10.32
N LYS A 45 46.00 0.48 -10.74
CA LYS A 45 46.94 1.56 -10.35
C LYS A 45 47.03 1.75 -8.84
N LEU A 46 45.90 1.59 -8.15
CA LEU A 46 45.78 1.73 -6.71
C LEU A 46 46.16 0.47 -5.94
N LYS A 47 46.41 -0.66 -6.62
CA LYS A 47 46.70 -1.97 -6.02
C LYS A 47 45.64 -2.40 -4.99
N VAL A 48 44.37 -2.14 -5.28
CA VAL A 48 43.22 -2.51 -4.43
C VAL A 48 42.32 -3.52 -5.11
N VAL A 49 41.62 -4.33 -4.30
CA VAL A 49 40.68 -5.34 -4.78
C VAL A 49 39.51 -4.68 -5.52
N CYS A 50 39.33 -5.05 -6.78
CA CYS A 50 38.25 -4.54 -7.63
C CYS A 50 36.98 -5.37 -7.44
N GLN A 51 36.03 -4.89 -6.64
CA GLN A 51 34.73 -5.55 -6.48
C GLN A 51 33.68 -4.98 -7.46
N PRO A 52 33.08 -5.80 -8.34
CA PRO A 52 31.95 -5.40 -9.19
C PRO A 52 30.77 -4.91 -8.34
N SER A 53 30.06 -3.88 -8.81
CA SER A 53 28.82 -3.47 -8.13
C SER A 53 27.71 -4.45 -8.46
N ALA A 54 27.08 -5.00 -7.43
CA ALA A 54 25.83 -5.74 -7.59
C ALA A 54 24.72 -4.75 -7.97
N PRO A 55 23.82 -5.13 -8.89
CA PRO A 55 22.59 -4.38 -9.13
C PRO A 55 21.84 -4.14 -7.83
N ALA A 56 21.21 -2.97 -7.69
CA ALA A 56 20.32 -2.73 -6.58
C ALA A 56 19.20 -3.78 -6.58
N ALA A 57 18.85 -4.30 -5.41
CA ALA A 57 17.74 -5.22 -5.28
C ALA A 57 16.49 -4.60 -5.93
N PRO A 58 15.74 -5.37 -6.73
CA PRO A 58 14.53 -4.84 -7.36
C PRO A 58 13.58 -4.34 -6.27
N ARG A 59 13.21 -3.05 -6.34
CA ARG A 59 12.20 -2.51 -5.44
C ARG A 59 10.90 -3.27 -5.69
N LYS A 60 10.33 -3.83 -4.61
CA LYS A 60 8.96 -4.34 -4.65
C LYS A 60 8.05 -3.16 -4.97
N ARG A 61 7.44 -3.17 -6.15
CA ARG A 61 6.41 -2.20 -6.51
C ARG A 61 5.21 -2.44 -5.59
N ARG A 62 4.70 -1.38 -4.95
CA ARG A 62 3.50 -1.43 -4.12
C ARG A 62 2.37 -2.06 -4.96
N GLN A 63 1.80 -3.18 -4.52
CA GLN A 63 0.67 -3.79 -5.23
C GLN A 63 -0.60 -3.00 -4.92
N SER A 64 -0.86 -1.93 -5.68
CA SER A 64 -2.08 -1.12 -5.58
C SER A 64 -3.36 -1.95 -5.72
N THR A 65 -3.30 -3.06 -6.45
CA THR A 65 -4.42 -3.99 -6.62
C THR A 65 -4.86 -4.66 -5.32
N LYS A 66 -3.92 -5.01 -4.42
CA LYS A 66 -4.28 -5.65 -3.13
C LYS A 66 -5.08 -4.73 -2.23
N ASP A 67 -4.68 -3.47 -2.17
CA ASP A 67 -5.38 -2.42 -1.42
C ASP A 67 -6.75 -2.13 -2.02
N LEU A 68 -6.84 -2.11 -3.36
CA LEU A 68 -8.11 -1.97 -4.07
C LEU A 68 -9.09 -3.11 -3.74
N PHE A 69 -8.65 -4.37 -3.79
CA PHE A 69 -9.50 -5.51 -3.43
C PHE A 69 -9.95 -5.47 -1.97
N ALA A 70 -9.07 -5.08 -1.05
CA ALA A 70 -9.44 -4.92 0.36
C ALA A 70 -10.54 -3.85 0.55
N ARG A 71 -10.42 -2.72 -0.16
CA ARG A 71 -11.43 -1.66 -0.14
C ARG A 71 -12.75 -2.10 -0.77
N LEU A 72 -12.70 -2.81 -1.90
CA LEU A 72 -13.89 -3.36 -2.55
C LEU A 72 -14.61 -4.35 -1.64
N ALA A 73 -13.89 -5.30 -1.04
CA ALA A 73 -14.48 -6.26 -0.10
C ALA A 73 -15.13 -5.58 1.11
N TRP A 74 -14.51 -4.51 1.65
CA TRP A 74 -15.13 -3.72 2.71
C TRP A 74 -16.40 -3.02 2.22
N CYS A 75 -16.37 -2.38 1.05
CA CYS A 75 -17.55 -1.73 0.48
C CYS A 75 -18.69 -2.72 0.21
N GLU A 76 -18.38 -3.90 -0.34
CA GLU A 76 -19.34 -4.98 -0.59
C GLU A 76 -19.98 -5.46 0.72
N GLU A 77 -19.18 -5.61 1.77
CA GLU A 77 -19.67 -5.98 3.10
C GLU A 77 -20.56 -4.88 3.72
N GLN A 78 -20.17 -3.60 3.59
CA GLN A 78 -21.03 -2.50 4.03
C GLN A 78 -22.34 -2.47 3.26
N LEU A 79 -22.28 -2.64 1.93
CA LEU A 79 -23.47 -2.66 1.10
C LEU A 79 -24.37 -3.83 1.47
N ARG A 80 -23.80 -5.02 1.70
CA ARG A 80 -24.53 -6.20 2.15
C ARG A 80 -25.27 -5.93 3.46
N ARG A 81 -24.58 -5.42 4.49
CA ARG A 81 -25.21 -5.08 5.77
C ARG A 81 -26.31 -4.03 5.64
N ASN A 82 -26.10 -3.00 4.82
CA ASN A 82 -27.10 -1.95 4.60
C ASN A 82 -28.33 -2.47 3.83
N LEU A 83 -28.13 -3.36 2.85
CA LEU A 83 -29.23 -3.98 2.11
C LEU A 83 -29.98 -5.00 2.97
N GLU A 84 -29.27 -5.87 3.68
CA GLU A 84 -29.83 -6.85 4.62
C GLU A 84 -30.61 -6.16 5.75
N CYS A 85 -30.08 -5.06 6.30
CA CYS A 85 -30.77 -4.24 7.31
C CYS A 85 -31.99 -3.51 6.73
N ARG A 86 -31.97 -3.14 5.44
CA ARG A 86 -33.07 -2.45 4.76
C ARG A 86 -34.18 -3.39 4.26
N GLN A 87 -33.88 -4.67 4.07
CA GLN A 87 -34.87 -5.73 3.81
C GLN A 87 -35.57 -6.23 5.08
N CYS A 88 -35.05 -5.93 6.27
CA CYS A 88 -35.79 -6.08 7.51
C CYS A 88 -36.79 -4.92 7.68
N LEU A 89 -38.11 -5.19 7.57
CA LEU A 89 -39.18 -4.20 7.81
C LEU A 89 -39.15 -3.59 9.24
N GLU A 90 -38.38 -4.15 10.17
CA GLU A 90 -38.31 -3.69 11.57
C GLU A 90 -37.16 -2.73 11.88
N CYS A 91 -36.16 -2.56 11.01
CA CYS A 91 -34.98 -1.74 11.32
C CYS A 91 -35.17 -0.23 11.11
N THR A 92 -36.20 0.22 10.39
CA THR A 92 -36.59 1.64 10.35
C THR A 92 -36.96 2.15 11.76
N SER A 93 -37.53 1.27 12.59
CA SER A 93 -37.87 1.61 13.99
C SER A 93 -36.65 1.89 14.86
N SER A 94 -35.47 1.32 14.55
CA SER A 94 -34.27 1.52 15.36
C SER A 94 -33.54 2.81 15.00
N THR A 95 -33.60 3.25 13.73
CA THR A 95 -33.09 4.57 13.32
C THR A 95 -34.04 5.70 13.76
N GLU A 96 -35.35 5.47 13.77
CA GLU A 96 -36.33 6.44 14.29
C GLU A 96 -36.24 6.58 15.83
N LYS A 97 -36.08 5.46 16.57
CA LYS A 97 -35.82 5.51 18.02
C LYS A 97 -34.49 6.18 18.34
N SER A 98 -33.43 5.88 17.58
CA SER A 98 -32.11 6.46 17.80
C SER A 98 -32.07 7.94 17.44
N THR A 99 -32.73 8.37 16.36
CA THR A 99 -32.83 9.80 16.01
C THR A 99 -33.72 10.58 16.96
N ALA A 100 -34.84 10.00 17.42
CA ALA A 100 -35.68 10.59 18.47
C ALA A 100 -34.94 10.71 19.82
N GLU A 101 -34.13 9.72 20.18
CA GLU A 101 -33.31 9.76 21.39
C GLU A 101 -32.17 10.77 21.30
N ILE A 102 -31.54 10.89 20.13
CA ILE A 102 -30.56 11.95 19.84
C ILE A 102 -31.23 13.33 19.93
N ALA A 103 -32.42 13.51 19.35
CA ALA A 103 -33.16 14.76 19.40
C ALA A 103 -33.58 15.14 20.84
N LYS A 104 -34.01 14.14 21.64
CA LYS A 104 -34.35 14.32 23.05
C LYS A 104 -33.13 14.78 23.85
N ARG A 105 -31.98 14.11 23.70
CA ARG A 105 -30.73 14.50 24.37
C ARG A 105 -30.28 15.91 23.97
N LEU A 106 -30.42 16.28 22.70
CA LEU A 106 -30.13 17.63 22.23
C LEU A 106 -31.06 18.69 22.84
N SER A 107 -32.33 18.34 23.07
CA SER A 107 -33.29 19.25 23.72
C SER A 107 -33.02 19.43 25.22
N GLU A 108 -32.58 18.38 25.92
CA GLU A 108 -32.16 18.44 27.32
C GLU A 108 -30.92 19.34 27.47
N ILE A 109 -29.90 19.15 26.61
CA ILE A 109 -28.71 20.02 26.55
C ILE A 109 -29.08 21.49 26.22
N LYS A 110 -30.13 21.72 25.44
CA LYS A 110 -30.57 23.09 25.11
C LYS A 110 -31.34 23.78 26.25
N ALA A 111 -31.93 23.00 27.15
CA ALA A 111 -32.79 23.47 28.23
C ALA A 111 -32.01 23.84 29.50
N ASP A 112 -30.76 23.40 29.64
CA ASP A 112 -29.89 23.78 30.76
C ASP A 112 -29.37 25.23 30.59
N PRO A 113 -29.77 26.19 31.44
CA PRO A 113 -29.33 27.58 31.34
C PRO A 113 -27.86 27.78 31.79
N ASN A 114 -27.18 26.72 32.22
CA ASN A 114 -25.80 26.73 32.68
C ASN A 114 -24.86 25.99 31.71
N ILE A 115 -25.06 26.15 30.40
CA ILE A 115 -24.02 25.86 29.40
C ILE A 115 -23.41 27.19 28.98
N SER A 116 -22.58 27.72 29.88
CA SER A 116 -21.51 28.63 29.48
C SER A 116 -20.37 27.80 28.90
N SER A 117 -20.21 27.90 27.57
CA SER A 117 -18.93 27.87 26.85
C SER A 117 -17.88 26.82 27.22
N SER A 118 -17.74 25.78 26.39
CA SER A 118 -16.46 25.15 25.98
C SER A 118 -16.78 23.92 25.10
N THR A 119 -16.15 23.62 23.97
CA THR A 119 -15.06 24.21 23.20
C THR A 119 -15.18 23.64 21.78
N THR A 120 -15.05 24.49 20.78
CA THR A 120 -14.59 24.13 19.44
C THR A 120 -13.22 23.45 19.52
N SER A 121 -13.10 22.27 18.90
CA SER A 121 -11.82 21.79 18.38
C SER A 121 -12.00 21.40 16.91
N THR A 122 -11.88 22.42 16.07
CA THR A 122 -11.43 22.32 14.69
C THR A 122 -10.07 21.61 14.63
N PRO A 123 -9.88 20.59 13.77
CA PRO A 123 -8.56 20.26 13.26
C PRO A 123 -8.44 20.84 11.85
N ALA A 124 -7.72 21.96 11.74
CA ALA A 124 -7.23 22.46 10.47
C ALA A 124 -5.71 22.57 10.56
N THR A 125 -5.01 21.76 9.74
CA THR A 125 -3.69 22.00 9.08
C THR A 125 -2.49 22.38 9.97
N GLU A 126 -1.22 22.04 9.75
CA GLU A 126 -0.40 21.29 8.78
C GLU A 126 1.05 21.42 9.29
N SER A 127 1.89 20.40 9.14
CA SER A 127 3.35 20.48 8.86
C SER A 127 3.89 19.08 8.55
#